data_AF-A0A520KM90-F1
#
_entry.id   AF-A0A520KM90-F1
#
_cell.length_a   1.000
_cell.length_b   1.000
_cell.length_c   1.000
_cell.angle_alpha   90.00
_cell.angle_beta   90.00
_cell.angle_gamma   90.00
#
_symmetry.space_group_name_H-M   'P 1'
#
loop_
_entity.id
_entity.type
_entity.pdbx_description
1 polymer ?
#
loop_
_entity_poly.entity_id
_entity_poly.type
_entity_poly.pdbx_seq_one_letter_code
_entity_poly.pdbx_strand_id
1 'polypeptide(L)'
;MLLVVWSRLRGLLVRWFVTSYWQAAEDEVALDEAVNRLEERVDSISENHAELIARTETLDAAREGAQAFSEQSDLVDGNEWLATNDGRVRPWHEAMDGVKKRVDEDFVVPSGWQGKPFYQPDDYPRSARKVGDDQPWNCRCDQLPVLPEDMPDDLVQLSKDFDCVSFDGLTEKQYRIYKRFKEDCESSFEVVWRRLCSDVSMNKLSDLTGLSKNTVYRWSKDLGVR
;
A
#
# COMPACT_ATOMS: atom_id res chain seq x y z
N MET A 1 22.68 33.39 -7.17
CA MET A 1 23.93 32.60 -7.05
C MET A 1 24.07 31.84 -5.71
N LEU A 2 23.19 32.05 -4.72
CA LEU A 2 23.17 31.27 -3.46
C LEU A 2 22.15 30.10 -3.44
N LEU A 3 21.20 30.07 -4.38
CA LEU A 3 20.18 29.02 -4.52
C LEU A 3 20.64 27.79 -5.32
N VAL A 4 21.66 27.93 -6.18
CA VAL A 4 22.24 26.81 -6.97
C VAL A 4 23.21 25.96 -6.13
N VAL A 5 23.75 26.54 -5.05
CA VAL A 5 24.65 25.84 -4.11
C VAL A 5 23.86 24.93 -3.17
N TRP A 6 22.58 25.25 -2.89
CA TRP A 6 21.73 24.46 -1.99
C TRP A 6 21.05 23.26 -2.65
N SER A 7 20.84 23.24 -3.97
CA SER A 7 20.32 22.04 -4.66
C SER A 7 21.39 20.95 -4.84
N ARG A 8 22.69 21.32 -4.83
CA ARG A 8 23.82 20.35 -4.87
C ARG A 8 24.13 19.67 -3.54
N LEU A 9 23.73 20.24 -2.40
CA LEU A 9 24.08 19.72 -1.07
C LEU A 9 23.10 18.67 -0.52
N ARG A 10 21.88 18.53 -1.08
CA ARG A 10 20.85 17.59 -0.58
C ARG A 10 20.52 16.40 -1.48
N GLY A 11 20.80 16.47 -2.77
CA GLY A 11 20.89 15.26 -3.60
C GLY A 11 22.02 14.33 -3.14
N LEU A 12 23.00 14.88 -2.41
CA LEU A 12 24.05 14.10 -1.79
C LEU A 12 23.51 13.20 -0.69
N LEU A 13 22.66 13.62 0.25
CA LEU A 13 22.29 12.75 1.39
C LEU A 13 21.46 11.50 1.04
N VAL A 14 20.46 11.59 0.16
CA VAL A 14 19.65 10.41 -0.24
C VAL A 14 20.41 9.52 -1.21
N ARG A 15 21.07 10.12 -2.22
CA ARG A 15 21.98 9.38 -3.09
C ARG A 15 23.12 8.78 -2.29
N TRP A 16 23.60 9.41 -1.22
CA TRP A 16 24.67 8.91 -0.36
C TRP A 16 24.17 7.90 0.67
N PHE A 17 22.93 7.98 1.16
CA PHE A 17 22.34 6.92 1.98
C PHE A 17 22.20 5.64 1.15
N VAL A 18 21.65 5.78 -0.06
CA VAL A 18 21.55 4.69 -1.05
C VAL A 18 22.95 4.26 -1.48
N THR A 19 23.88 5.15 -1.83
CA THR A 19 25.25 4.77 -2.25
C THR A 19 26.04 4.16 -1.09
N SER A 20 25.88 4.59 0.15
CA SER A 20 26.57 4.01 1.31
C SER A 20 25.98 2.65 1.67
N TYR A 21 24.66 2.49 1.52
CA TYR A 21 23.99 1.19 1.68
C TYR A 21 24.36 0.22 0.55
N TRP A 22 24.42 0.71 -0.69
CA TRP A 22 24.85 -0.05 -1.87
C TRP A 22 26.34 -0.38 -1.82
N GLN A 23 27.21 0.55 -1.41
CA GLN A 23 28.63 0.28 -1.16
C GLN A 23 28.81 -0.69 0.00
N ALA A 24 28.00 -0.58 1.06
CA ALA A 24 28.02 -1.55 2.15
C ALA A 24 27.60 -2.96 1.69
N ALA A 25 26.61 -3.04 0.80
CA ALA A 25 26.18 -4.29 0.19
C ALA A 25 27.21 -4.85 -0.80
N GLU A 26 27.91 -4.00 -1.57
CA GLU A 26 29.00 -4.38 -2.48
C GLU A 26 30.28 -4.78 -1.74
N ASP A 27 30.57 -4.13 -0.61
CA ASP A 27 31.74 -4.38 0.24
C ASP A 27 31.53 -5.57 1.21
N GLU A 28 30.38 -6.27 1.14
CA GLU A 28 29.96 -7.32 2.08
C GLU A 28 30.11 -6.94 3.57
N VAL A 29 30.04 -5.65 3.90
CA VAL A 29 30.13 -5.24 5.31
C VAL A 29 28.86 -5.64 6.05
N ALA A 30 29.05 -6.17 7.25
CA ALA A 30 27.96 -6.53 8.13
C ALA A 30 27.04 -5.31 8.37
N LEU A 31 25.73 -5.55 8.48
CA LEU A 31 24.70 -4.53 8.70
C LEU A 31 25.09 -3.55 9.83
N ASP A 32 25.71 -4.05 10.89
CA ASP A 32 26.16 -3.28 12.04
C ASP A 32 27.20 -2.19 11.68
N GLU A 33 28.10 -2.48 10.75
CA GLU A 33 29.12 -1.52 10.27
C GLU A 33 28.49 -0.44 9.38
N ALA A 34 27.48 -0.79 8.59
CA ALA A 34 26.72 0.18 7.81
C ALA A 34 25.92 1.14 8.73
N VAL A 35 25.32 0.61 9.80
CA VAL A 35 24.61 1.39 10.82
C VAL A 35 25.56 2.34 11.54
N ASN A 36 26.71 1.86 12.02
CA ASN A 36 27.71 2.71 12.71
C ASN A 36 28.17 3.88 11.83
N ARG A 37 28.43 3.62 10.54
CA ARG A 37 28.85 4.65 9.57
C ARG A 37 27.78 5.71 9.30
N LEU A 38 26.51 5.36 9.44
CA LEU A 38 25.39 6.29 9.33
C LEU A 38 25.27 7.12 10.62
N GLU A 39 25.36 6.49 11.78
CA GLU A 39 25.31 7.17 13.09
C GLU A 39 26.47 8.16 13.29
N GLU A 40 27.68 7.83 12.81
CA GLU A 40 28.86 8.70 12.88
C GLU A 40 28.74 9.97 12.02
N ARG A 41 27.88 9.97 11.00
CA ARG A 41 27.82 11.03 9.99
C ARG A 41 26.54 11.85 10.01
N VAL A 42 25.49 11.34 10.64
CA VAL A 42 24.20 12.03 10.74
C VAL A 42 24.02 12.52 12.17
N ASP A 43 24.24 13.83 12.39
CA ASP A 43 23.78 14.49 13.62
C ASP A 43 22.28 14.23 13.81
N SER A 44 21.83 14.15 15.06
CA SER A 44 20.45 13.82 15.46
C SER A 44 19.40 14.31 14.45
N ILE A 45 18.67 13.37 13.83
CA ILE A 45 17.61 13.69 12.87
C ILE A 45 16.41 14.26 13.64
N SER A 46 16.00 15.49 13.30
CA SER A 46 14.77 16.07 13.85
C SER A 46 13.56 15.23 13.44
N GLU A 47 12.53 15.14 14.28
CA GLU A 47 11.29 14.41 14.00
C GLU A 47 10.66 14.75 12.64
N ASN A 48 10.61 16.03 12.26
CA ASN A 48 10.10 16.47 10.95
C ASN A 48 10.90 15.91 9.76
N HIS A 49 12.21 15.75 9.93
CA HIS A 49 13.07 15.19 8.89
C HIS A 49 12.93 13.66 8.84
N ALA A 50 12.81 13.00 9.99
CA ALA A 50 12.52 11.57 10.06
C ALA A 50 11.17 11.24 9.40
N GLU A 51 10.13 12.04 9.66
CA GLU A 51 8.82 11.87 9.01
C GLU A 51 8.89 12.05 7.49
N LEU A 52 9.65 13.05 7.00
CA LEU A 52 9.84 13.28 5.57
C LEU A 52 10.53 12.11 4.88
N ILE A 53 11.60 11.58 5.49
CA ILE A 53 12.32 10.41 4.98
C ILE A 53 11.38 9.21 4.98
N ALA A 54 10.77 8.89 6.12
CA ALA A 54 9.88 7.73 6.26
C ALA A 54 8.76 7.76 5.22
N ARG A 55 8.10 8.91 5.05
CA ARG A 55 7.03 9.07 4.06
C ARG A 55 7.52 8.90 2.63
N THR A 56 8.66 9.49 2.29
CA THR A 56 9.19 9.41 0.93
C THR A 56 9.59 7.99 0.60
N GLU A 57 10.44 7.38 1.42
CA GLU A 57 11.01 6.05 1.13
C GLU A 57 9.95 4.95 1.18
N THR A 58 9.03 5.01 2.16
CA THR A 58 8.01 3.96 2.32
C THR A 58 6.99 3.98 1.19
N LEU A 59 6.51 5.17 0.82
CA LEU A 59 5.54 5.28 -0.27
C LEU A 59 6.20 5.04 -1.63
N ASP A 60 7.44 5.49 -1.84
CA ASP A 60 8.14 5.24 -3.09
C ASP A 60 8.38 3.74 -3.31
N ALA A 61 8.79 3.01 -2.26
CA ALA A 61 8.96 1.56 -2.29
C ALA A 61 7.65 0.82 -2.53
N ALA A 62 6.56 1.22 -1.87
CA ALA A 62 5.24 0.61 -2.08
C ALA A 62 4.76 0.76 -3.53
N ARG A 63 4.90 1.97 -4.09
CA ARG A 63 4.53 2.23 -5.48
C ARG A 63 5.44 1.50 -6.46
N GLU A 64 6.74 1.35 -6.14
CA GLU A 64 7.68 0.59 -6.98
C GLU A 64 7.26 -0.88 -7.04
N GLY A 65 6.88 -1.44 -5.89
CA GLY A 65 6.31 -2.79 -5.82
C GLY A 65 5.04 -2.93 -6.64
N ALA A 66 4.13 -1.96 -6.58
CA ALA A 66 2.90 -1.96 -7.38
C ALA A 66 3.21 -1.87 -8.89
N GLN A 67 4.17 -1.04 -9.28
CA GLN A 67 4.62 -0.89 -10.67
C GLN A 67 5.23 -2.19 -11.19
N ALA A 68 6.19 -2.78 -10.46
CA ALA A 68 6.84 -4.03 -10.82
C ALA A 68 5.84 -5.20 -10.88
N PHE A 69 4.89 -5.26 -9.95
CA PHE A 69 3.81 -6.26 -9.99
C PHE A 69 2.98 -6.13 -11.26
N SER A 70 2.61 -4.90 -11.62
CA SER A 70 1.82 -4.63 -12.82
C SER A 70 2.57 -4.99 -14.10
N GLU A 71 3.87 -4.71 -14.18
CA GLU A 71 4.71 -5.05 -15.34
C GLU A 71 4.97 -6.55 -15.51
N GLN A 72 4.96 -7.31 -14.42
CA GLN A 72 5.21 -8.76 -14.44
C GLN A 72 3.92 -9.58 -14.59
N SER A 73 2.76 -8.97 -14.35
CA SER A 73 1.49 -9.66 -14.27
C SER A 73 0.63 -9.43 -15.52
N ASP A 74 0.28 -10.51 -16.22
CA ASP A 74 -0.71 -10.47 -17.30
C ASP A 74 -2.15 -10.26 -16.77
N LEU A 75 -2.34 -10.22 -15.45
CA LEU A 75 -3.64 -10.01 -14.80
C LEU A 75 -3.93 -8.53 -14.52
N VAL A 76 -2.98 -7.64 -14.78
CA VAL A 76 -3.12 -6.20 -14.55
C VAL A 76 -3.20 -5.48 -15.88
N ASP A 77 -4.27 -4.73 -16.10
CA ASP A 77 -4.48 -3.94 -17.32
C ASP A 77 -3.80 -2.57 -17.23
N GLY A 78 -3.63 -2.07 -16.01
CA GLY A 78 -3.04 -0.76 -15.80
C GLY A 78 -2.80 -0.39 -14.34
N ASN A 79 -2.50 0.89 -14.13
CA ASN A 79 -2.35 1.50 -12.82
C ASN A 79 -3.28 2.71 -12.70
N GLU A 80 -3.81 2.91 -11.50
CA GLU A 80 -4.61 4.06 -11.11
C GLU A 80 -3.81 4.95 -10.15
N TRP A 81 -3.86 6.25 -10.39
CA TRP A 81 -3.29 7.26 -9.51
C TRP A 81 -4.30 7.61 -8.42
N LEU A 82 -4.00 7.26 -7.17
CA LEU A 82 -4.87 7.56 -6.04
C LEU A 82 -4.32 8.73 -5.23
N ALA A 83 -5.03 9.86 -5.21
CA ALA A 83 -4.70 10.98 -4.34
C ALA A 83 -5.33 10.77 -2.95
N THR A 84 -4.60 11.12 -1.88
CA THR A 84 -5.12 10.99 -0.51
C THR A 84 -6.30 11.91 -0.21
N ASN A 85 -6.43 13.03 -0.94
CA ASN A 85 -7.49 14.04 -0.79
C ASN A 85 -7.68 14.55 0.66
N ASP A 86 -6.59 14.69 1.42
CA ASP A 86 -6.59 15.13 2.82
C ASP A 86 -6.38 16.66 2.99
N GLY A 87 -6.49 17.41 1.89
CA GLY A 87 -6.23 18.86 1.84
C GLY A 87 -4.75 19.24 1.93
N ARG A 88 -3.83 18.26 1.94
CA ARG A 88 -2.38 18.47 1.92
C ARG A 88 -1.74 17.94 0.64
N VAL A 89 -2.54 17.31 -0.23
CA VAL A 89 -2.12 16.88 -1.56
C VAL A 89 -1.93 18.12 -2.44
N ARG A 90 -1.00 18.03 -3.39
CA ARG A 90 -0.76 19.11 -4.35
C ARG A 90 -1.95 19.17 -5.31
N PRO A 91 -2.47 20.35 -5.69
CA PRO A 91 -3.64 20.42 -6.57
C PRO A 91 -3.48 19.71 -7.92
N TRP A 92 -2.28 19.67 -8.50
CA TRP A 92 -2.01 18.92 -9.72
C TRP A 92 -1.96 17.40 -9.51
N HIS A 93 -1.70 16.94 -8.29
CA HIS A 93 -1.81 15.53 -7.91
C HIS A 93 -3.26 15.17 -7.54
N GLU A 94 -4.04 16.08 -6.94
CA GLU A 94 -5.49 15.91 -6.78
C GLU A 94 -6.19 15.81 -8.14
N ALA A 95 -5.75 16.58 -9.13
CA ALA A 95 -6.26 16.49 -10.49
C ALA A 95 -5.96 15.15 -11.19
N MET A 96 -5.01 14.37 -10.65
CA MET A 96 -4.69 13.04 -11.14
C MET A 96 -5.50 11.93 -10.45
N ASP A 97 -6.31 12.25 -9.44
CA ASP A 97 -7.07 11.25 -8.69
C ASP A 97 -8.00 10.45 -9.62
N GLY A 98 -7.88 9.12 -9.56
CA GLY A 98 -8.64 8.19 -10.38
C GLY A 98 -8.20 8.10 -11.85
N VAL A 99 -7.13 8.82 -12.25
CA VAL A 99 -6.57 8.67 -13.60
C VAL A 99 -5.97 7.28 -13.73
N LYS A 100 -6.39 6.55 -14.76
CA LYS A 100 -5.92 5.21 -15.09
C LYS A 100 -5.03 5.24 -16.33
N LYS A 101 -3.96 4.47 -16.31
CA LYS A 101 -3.03 4.28 -17.41
C LYS A 101 -2.71 2.81 -17.60
N ARG A 102 -2.55 2.39 -18.85
CA ARG A 102 -2.07 1.04 -19.14
C ARG A 102 -0.71 0.82 -18.51
N VAL A 103 -0.36 -0.44 -18.26
CA VAL A 103 0.91 -0.78 -17.62
C VAL A 103 2.09 -0.19 -18.37
N ASP A 104 2.06 -0.07 -19.69
CA ASP A 104 3.15 0.47 -20.54
C ASP A 104 3.07 1.98 -20.79
N GLU A 105 2.05 2.66 -20.27
CA GLU A 105 1.87 4.10 -20.43
C GLU A 105 2.32 4.89 -19.20
N ASP A 106 2.87 6.08 -19.45
CA ASP A 106 3.14 7.05 -18.40
C ASP A 106 1.87 7.84 -18.04
N PHE A 107 1.78 8.20 -16.77
CA PHE A 107 0.92 9.28 -16.31
C PHE A 107 1.44 10.63 -16.81
N VAL A 108 0.53 11.53 -17.17
CA VAL A 108 0.87 12.90 -17.56
C VAL A 108 0.24 13.87 -16.58
N VAL A 109 1.05 14.39 -15.66
CA VAL A 109 0.61 15.30 -14.61
C VAL A 109 0.26 16.66 -15.25
N PRO A 110 -0.93 17.22 -14.99
CA PRO A 110 -1.35 18.48 -15.58
C PRO A 110 -0.47 19.64 -15.11
N SER A 111 -0.38 20.65 -15.97
CA SER A 111 0.32 21.90 -15.66
C SER A 111 -0.65 23.07 -15.53
N GLY A 112 -0.24 24.12 -14.82
CA GLY A 112 -1.01 25.37 -14.77
C GLY A 112 -1.05 26.08 -13.42
N TRP A 113 -0.44 25.51 -12.38
CA TRP A 113 -0.42 26.12 -11.04
C TRP A 113 0.75 27.08 -10.87
N GLN A 114 0.46 28.37 -10.89
CA GLN A 114 1.41 29.46 -10.68
C GLN A 114 1.01 30.29 -9.46
N GLY A 115 2.01 30.78 -8.71
CA GLY A 115 1.79 31.70 -7.58
C GLY A 115 1.54 31.02 -6.23
N LYS A 116 1.04 31.77 -5.25
CA LYS A 116 0.75 31.27 -3.90
C LYS A 116 -0.75 30.97 -3.74
N PRO A 117 -1.15 29.98 -2.93
CA PRO A 117 -0.27 29.12 -2.12
C PRO A 117 0.35 27.96 -2.91
N PHE A 118 -0.12 27.69 -4.13
CA PHE A 118 0.30 26.53 -4.93
C PHE A 118 1.10 26.96 -6.16
N TYR A 119 2.41 26.73 -6.08
CA TYR A 119 3.33 26.87 -7.19
C TYR A 119 3.79 25.48 -7.58
N GLN A 120 3.54 25.10 -8.84
CA GLN A 120 4.06 23.86 -9.40
C GLN A 120 5.45 24.13 -9.99
N PRO A 121 6.51 23.50 -9.47
CA PRO A 121 7.84 23.59 -10.04
C PRO A 121 7.91 23.16 -11.51
N ASP A 122 8.64 23.91 -12.33
CA ASP A 122 8.84 23.66 -13.76
C ASP A 122 9.99 22.69 -14.07
N ASP A 123 10.87 22.43 -13.10
CA ASP A 123 12.08 21.61 -13.24
C ASP A 123 11.84 20.11 -13.05
N TYR A 124 10.62 19.73 -12.68
CA TYR A 124 10.22 18.34 -12.53
C TYR A 124 9.55 17.80 -13.80
N PRO A 125 9.76 16.51 -14.13
CA PRO A 125 9.10 15.91 -15.28
C PRO A 125 7.59 15.95 -15.10
N ARG A 126 6.86 15.97 -16.21
CA ARG A 126 5.39 15.85 -16.22
C ARG A 126 4.92 14.43 -16.56
N SER A 127 5.78 13.68 -17.23
CA SER A 127 5.61 12.25 -17.45
C SER A 127 6.07 11.51 -16.20
N ALA A 128 5.26 10.59 -15.71
CA ALA A 128 5.54 9.79 -14.53
C ALA A 128 5.23 8.33 -14.85
N ARG A 129 6.25 7.47 -14.79
CA ARG A 129 6.11 6.04 -15.04
C ARG A 129 5.33 5.38 -13.92
N LYS A 130 5.66 5.77 -12.70
CA LYS A 130 5.04 5.41 -11.43
C LYS A 130 4.46 6.67 -10.77
N VAL A 131 3.41 6.49 -9.98
CA VAL A 131 2.79 7.58 -9.21
C VAL A 131 3.84 8.35 -8.39
N GLY A 132 3.89 9.66 -8.59
CA GLY A 132 4.80 10.55 -7.88
C GLY A 132 6.20 10.65 -8.46
N ASP A 133 6.56 9.97 -9.56
CA ASP A 133 7.86 10.18 -10.25
C ASP A 133 8.04 11.64 -10.71
N ASP A 134 6.93 12.33 -10.98
CA ASP A 134 6.94 13.76 -11.26
C ASP A 134 7.49 14.54 -10.07
N GLN A 135 7.07 14.23 -8.82
CA GLN A 135 7.44 14.96 -7.61
C GLN A 135 7.40 14.04 -6.37
N PRO A 136 8.43 13.19 -6.17
CA PRO A 136 8.35 12.06 -5.24
C PRO A 136 8.43 12.48 -3.76
N TRP A 137 9.15 13.57 -3.49
CA TRP A 137 9.44 14.05 -2.14
C TRP A 137 8.16 14.42 -1.38
N ASN A 138 7.95 13.82 -0.21
CA ASN A 138 6.77 14.08 0.63
C ASN A 138 5.43 13.90 -0.12
N CYS A 139 5.43 13.17 -1.24
CA CYS A 139 4.23 12.82 -1.98
C CYS A 139 3.37 11.87 -1.13
N ARG A 140 2.05 12.03 -1.19
CA ARG A 140 1.08 11.23 -0.40
C ARG A 140 0.24 10.28 -1.24
N CYS A 141 0.35 10.37 -2.57
CA CYS A 141 -0.45 9.56 -3.48
C CYS A 141 -0.10 8.07 -3.38
N ASP A 142 -0.93 7.20 -3.92
CA ASP A 142 -0.69 5.77 -4.00
C ASP A 142 -0.90 5.28 -5.43
N GLN A 143 -0.32 4.13 -5.75
CA GLN A 143 -0.50 3.48 -7.03
C GLN A 143 -1.26 2.18 -6.85
N LEU A 144 -2.42 2.08 -7.48
CA LEU A 144 -3.24 0.88 -7.42
C LEU A 144 -3.20 0.13 -8.76
N PRO A 145 -2.80 -1.14 -8.79
CA PRO A 145 -2.97 -1.99 -9.95
C PRO A 145 -4.46 -2.13 -10.30
N VAL A 146 -4.78 -1.98 -11.57
CA VAL A 146 -6.13 -2.09 -12.13
C VAL A 146 -6.25 -3.41 -12.87
N LEU A 147 -7.23 -4.21 -12.48
CA LEU A 147 -7.54 -5.46 -13.17
C LEU A 147 -8.41 -5.20 -14.42
N PRO A 148 -8.28 -6.00 -15.49
CA PRO A 148 -9.16 -5.95 -16.65
C PRO A 148 -10.65 -6.05 -16.28
N GLU A 149 -11.51 -5.28 -16.96
CA GLU A 149 -12.97 -5.29 -16.72
C GLU A 149 -13.64 -6.61 -17.17
N ASP A 150 -13.06 -7.28 -18.16
CA ASP A 150 -13.49 -8.57 -18.72
C ASP A 150 -12.76 -9.76 -18.09
N MET A 151 -12.04 -9.51 -16.99
CA MET A 151 -11.46 -10.55 -16.17
C MET A 151 -12.58 -11.56 -15.83
N PRO A 152 -12.43 -12.85 -16.20
CA PRO A 152 -13.45 -13.86 -15.93
C PRO A 152 -13.87 -13.79 -14.45
N ASP A 153 -15.16 -13.89 -14.15
CA ASP A 153 -15.69 -13.93 -12.77
C ASP A 153 -15.03 -15.03 -11.91
N ASP A 154 -14.33 -15.95 -12.57
CA ASP A 154 -13.47 -17.02 -12.06
C ASP A 154 -12.14 -16.52 -11.45
N LEU A 155 -11.69 -15.29 -11.71
CA LEU A 155 -10.60 -14.65 -10.94
C LEU A 155 -11.12 -14.02 -9.63
N VAL A 156 -12.41 -13.66 -9.57
CA VAL A 156 -13.13 -13.49 -8.30
C VAL A 156 -13.34 -14.84 -7.61
N GLN A 157 -13.26 -15.98 -8.33
CA GLN A 157 -13.06 -17.29 -7.70
C GLN A 157 -11.62 -17.48 -7.23
N LEU A 158 -10.59 -17.02 -7.93
CA LEU A 158 -9.21 -17.01 -7.41
C LEU A 158 -9.05 -16.11 -6.16
N SER A 159 -9.79 -15.01 -6.01
CA SER A 159 -9.84 -14.27 -4.72
C SER A 159 -10.63 -15.01 -3.63
N LYS A 160 -11.48 -15.98 -4.01
CA LYS A 160 -12.13 -16.93 -3.09
C LYS A 160 -11.22 -18.13 -2.78
N ASP A 161 -10.30 -18.47 -3.68
CA ASP A 161 -9.32 -19.56 -3.54
C ASP A 161 -8.04 -19.07 -2.83
N PHE A 162 -7.69 -17.78 -2.97
CA PHE A 162 -6.68 -17.05 -2.19
C PHE A 162 -7.24 -16.43 -0.90
N ASP A 163 -8.20 -17.11 -0.27
CA ASP A 163 -8.37 -17.05 1.20
C ASP A 163 -7.15 -17.69 1.93
N CYS A 164 -6.10 -18.08 1.18
CA CYS A 164 -4.85 -18.66 1.65
C CYS A 164 -3.83 -17.61 2.13
N VAL A 165 -4.20 -16.87 3.17
CA VAL A 165 -3.35 -16.91 4.37
C VAL A 165 -4.15 -17.67 5.42
N SER A 166 -4.29 -18.97 5.20
CA SER A 166 -4.90 -19.84 6.19
C SER A 166 -3.88 -20.12 7.29
N PHE A 167 -3.95 -19.41 8.40
CA PHE A 167 -3.27 -19.84 9.62
C PHE A 167 -4.10 -20.97 10.21
N ASP A 168 -3.61 -22.20 10.08
CA ASP A 168 -4.27 -23.42 10.59
C ASP A 168 -5.64 -23.71 9.94
N GLY A 169 -5.75 -23.56 8.61
CA GLY A 169 -6.97 -23.92 7.86
C GLY A 169 -8.16 -22.98 8.01
N LEU A 170 -8.01 -21.84 8.70
CA LEU A 170 -9.03 -20.80 8.82
C LEU A 170 -8.73 -19.61 7.91
N THR A 171 -9.75 -19.10 7.23
CA THR A 171 -9.69 -17.79 6.57
C THR A 171 -9.48 -16.68 7.60
N GLU A 172 -8.90 -15.54 7.22
CA GLU A 172 -8.70 -14.40 8.14
C GLU A 172 -10.02 -13.96 8.81
N LYS A 173 -11.13 -14.00 8.07
CA LYS A 173 -12.46 -13.68 8.61
C LYS A 173 -12.90 -14.71 9.65
N GLN A 174 -12.72 -16.01 9.39
CA GLN A 174 -13.04 -17.06 10.36
C GLN A 174 -12.15 -16.98 11.60
N TYR A 175 -10.87 -16.69 11.44
CA TYR A 175 -9.94 -16.51 12.55
C TYR A 175 -10.35 -15.32 13.45
N ARG A 176 -10.76 -14.19 12.85
CA ARG A 176 -11.29 -13.04 13.62
C ARG A 176 -12.53 -13.40 14.41
N ILE A 177 -13.48 -14.10 13.79
CA ILE A 177 -14.70 -14.55 14.48
C ILE A 177 -14.35 -15.54 15.59
N TYR A 178 -13.50 -16.52 15.31
CA TYR A 178 -13.00 -17.48 16.30
C TYR A 178 -12.39 -16.75 17.49
N LYS A 179 -11.40 -15.88 17.29
CA LYS A 179 -10.73 -15.15 18.37
C LYS A 179 -11.68 -14.26 19.17
N ARG A 180 -12.70 -13.68 18.53
CA ARG A 180 -13.65 -12.76 19.17
C ARG A 180 -14.68 -13.48 20.04
N PHE A 181 -15.17 -14.63 19.59
CA PHE A 181 -16.32 -15.30 20.22
C PHE A 181 -15.94 -16.56 20.98
N LYS A 182 -14.73 -17.08 20.80
CA LYS A 182 -14.22 -18.27 21.50
C LYS A 182 -14.35 -18.11 23.02
N GLU A 183 -14.93 -19.13 23.64
CA GLU A 183 -14.89 -19.36 25.08
C GLU A 183 -13.76 -20.32 25.46
N ASP A 184 -13.34 -20.31 26.73
CA ASP A 184 -12.13 -21.01 27.21
C ASP A 184 -12.08 -22.51 26.88
N CYS A 185 -13.23 -23.16 26.69
CA CYS A 185 -13.34 -24.59 26.41
C CYS A 185 -13.48 -24.94 24.92
N GLU A 186 -13.58 -23.97 24.02
CA GLU A 186 -13.78 -24.23 22.58
C GLU A 186 -12.44 -24.43 21.89
N SER A 187 -12.26 -25.52 21.14
CA SER A 187 -10.96 -25.85 20.53
C SER A 187 -10.84 -25.49 19.04
N SER A 188 -11.95 -25.21 18.36
CA SER A 188 -11.96 -24.91 16.92
C SER A 188 -13.04 -23.90 16.54
N PHE A 189 -12.86 -23.25 15.38
CA PHE A 189 -13.86 -22.34 14.81
C PHE A 189 -15.23 -23.01 14.60
N GLU A 190 -15.26 -24.27 14.19
CA GLU A 190 -16.49 -25.03 13.97
C GLU A 190 -17.36 -25.12 15.23
N VAL A 191 -16.73 -25.32 16.40
CA VAL A 191 -17.43 -25.36 17.70
C VAL A 191 -18.04 -24.00 18.01
N VAL A 192 -17.26 -22.92 17.89
CA VAL A 192 -17.73 -21.55 18.12
C VAL A 192 -18.89 -21.22 17.17
N TRP A 193 -18.73 -21.54 15.88
CA TRP A 193 -19.73 -21.22 14.86
C TRP A 193 -21.05 -21.96 15.08
N ARG A 194 -21.00 -23.23 15.49
CA ARG A 194 -22.19 -24.02 15.84
C ARG A 194 -22.98 -23.41 16.99
N ARG A 195 -22.28 -23.02 18.07
CA ARG A 195 -22.92 -22.35 19.22
C ARG A 195 -23.56 -21.03 18.81
N LEU A 196 -22.83 -20.18 18.09
CA LEU A 196 -23.40 -18.92 17.63
C LEU A 196 -24.65 -19.14 16.75
N CYS A 197 -24.67 -20.18 15.92
CA CYS A 197 -25.85 -20.54 15.13
C CYS A 197 -27.00 -21.09 15.98
N SER A 198 -26.74 -21.75 17.12
CA SER A 198 -27.79 -22.22 18.03
C SER A 198 -28.40 -21.08 18.84
N ASP A 199 -27.58 -20.12 19.26
CA ASP A 199 -27.97 -19.11 20.25
C ASP A 199 -28.74 -17.95 19.63
N VAL A 200 -28.49 -17.65 18.35
CA VAL A 200 -29.12 -16.52 17.66
C VAL A 200 -29.65 -16.87 16.26
N SER A 201 -30.59 -16.06 15.77
CA SER A 201 -31.08 -16.18 14.40
C SER A 201 -30.03 -15.74 13.38
N MET A 202 -30.14 -16.22 12.13
CA MET A 202 -29.17 -15.89 11.06
C MET A 202 -29.07 -14.38 10.78
N ASN A 203 -30.20 -13.66 10.87
CA ASN A 203 -30.20 -12.20 10.76
C ASN A 203 -29.43 -11.56 11.92
N LYS A 204 -29.67 -12.03 13.15
CA LYS A 204 -28.98 -11.49 14.32
C LYS A 204 -27.49 -11.86 14.33
N LEU A 205 -27.13 -13.00 13.77
CA LEU A 205 -25.74 -13.44 13.61
C LEU A 205 -24.98 -12.55 12.62
N SER A 206 -25.62 -12.17 11.51
CA SER A 206 -25.10 -11.18 10.56
C SER A 206 -24.80 -9.85 11.26
N ASP A 207 -25.74 -9.34 12.06
CA ASP A 207 -25.53 -8.11 12.85
C ASP A 207 -24.40 -8.25 13.89
N LEU A 208 -24.34 -9.39 14.59
CA LEU A 208 -23.37 -9.64 15.68
C LEU A 208 -21.94 -9.78 15.15
N THR A 209 -21.78 -10.46 14.02
CA THR A 209 -20.48 -10.78 13.41
C THR A 209 -20.00 -9.70 12.45
N GLY A 210 -20.90 -8.83 11.98
CA GLY A 210 -20.63 -7.85 10.91
C GLY A 210 -20.49 -8.49 9.52
N LEU A 211 -20.86 -9.78 9.39
CA LEU A 211 -20.81 -10.51 8.13
C LEU A 211 -22.08 -10.27 7.31
N SER A 212 -21.96 -10.35 5.99
CA SER A 212 -23.14 -10.37 5.12
C SER A 212 -24.00 -11.60 5.40
N LYS A 213 -25.32 -11.49 5.19
CA LYS A 213 -26.24 -12.64 5.32
C LYS A 213 -25.79 -13.80 4.45
N ASN A 214 -25.37 -13.53 3.21
CA ASN A 214 -24.90 -14.56 2.28
C ASN A 214 -23.70 -15.35 2.83
N THR A 215 -22.75 -14.64 3.45
CA THR A 215 -21.59 -15.28 4.10
C THR A 215 -22.00 -16.17 5.26
N VAL A 216 -22.92 -15.70 6.10
CA VAL A 216 -23.46 -16.46 7.23
C VAL A 216 -24.13 -17.75 6.75
N TYR A 217 -25.04 -17.66 5.78
CA TYR A 217 -25.73 -18.83 5.22
C TYR A 217 -24.76 -19.83 4.58
N ARG A 218 -23.78 -19.34 3.81
CA ARG A 218 -22.77 -20.20 3.18
C ARG A 218 -21.97 -20.98 4.22
N TRP A 219 -21.40 -20.29 5.22
CA TRP A 219 -20.60 -20.95 6.26
C TRP A 219 -21.41 -21.94 7.10
N SER A 220 -22.66 -21.61 7.43
CA SER A 220 -23.54 -22.53 8.15
C SER A 220 -23.85 -23.80 7.34
N LYS A 221 -24.02 -23.66 6.01
CA LYS A 221 -24.23 -24.77 5.10
C LYS A 221 -22.98 -25.64 4.98
N ASP A 222 -21.82 -25.03 4.77
CA ASP A 222 -20.54 -25.74 4.59
C ASP A 222 -20.14 -26.54 5.85
N LEU A 223 -20.50 -26.04 7.04
CA LEU A 223 -20.26 -26.70 8.33
C LEU A 223 -21.41 -27.63 8.81
N GLY A 224 -22.44 -27.79 7.98
CA GLY A 224 -23.57 -28.68 8.25
C GLY A 224 -24.42 -28.29 9.47
N VAL A 225 -24.52 -26.99 9.77
CA VAL A 225 -25.22 -26.48 10.97
C VAL A 225 -26.68 -26.15 10.68
N ARG A 226 -26.99 -25.62 9.48
CA ARG A 226 -28.33 -25.32 8.97
C ARG A 226 -28.37 -25.25 7.46
#